data_AF-A0A8T0DER8-F1
#
_entry.id   AF-A0A8T0DER8-F1
#
_cell.length_a   1.000
_cell.length_b   1.000
_cell.length_c   1.000
_cell.angle_alpha   90.00
_cell.angle_beta   90.00
_cell.angle_gamma   90.00
#
_symmetry.space_group_name_H-M   'P 1'
#
loop_
_entity.id
_entity.type
_entity.pdbx_description
1 polymer ?
#
loop_
_entity_poly.entity_id
_entity_poly.type
_entity_poly.pdbx_seq_one_letter_code
_entity_poly.pdbx_strand_id
1 'polypeptide(L)'
;MNNINQNVINTSCGFGVQKLFAAQAGRLVWTTGCVQSIISVIEANIVPVAAGVSGVAVLQLVAILLAKTLHTQIGDQLRLLQQESMGC
;
A
#
# COMPACT_ATOMS: atom_id res chain seq x y z
N MET A 1 52.92 6.68 14.49
CA MET A 1 51.55 6.80 13.96
C MET A 1 51.46 6.04 12.64
N ASN A 2 50.62 5.01 12.55
CA ASN A 2 50.41 4.29 11.28
C ASN A 2 49.55 5.16 10.35
N ASN A 3 50.01 5.36 9.12
CA ASN A 3 49.37 6.23 8.13
C ASN A 3 48.17 5.48 7.53
N ILE A 4 47.00 5.60 8.16
CA ILE A 4 45.72 5.01 7.71
C ILE A 4 45.22 5.54 6.35
N ASN A 5 46.03 6.35 5.67
CA ASN A 5 45.69 7.04 4.42
C ASN A 5 46.01 6.18 3.19
N GLN A 6 46.41 4.92 3.37
CA GLN A 6 46.68 4.01 2.27
C GLN A 6 45.33 3.48 1.73
N ASN A 7 44.72 4.27 0.84
CA ASN A 7 43.67 3.87 -0.11
C ASN A 7 42.30 3.47 0.49
N VAL A 8 41.69 4.35 1.29
CA VAL A 8 40.28 4.23 1.67
C VAL A 8 39.40 4.51 0.44
N ILE A 9 39.00 3.45 -0.26
CA ILE A 9 38.02 3.52 -1.36
C ILE A 9 36.62 3.28 -0.83
N ASN A 10 35.67 4.11 -1.23
CA ASN A 10 34.27 3.92 -0.87
C ASN A 10 33.66 2.82 -1.75
N THR A 11 33.29 1.70 -1.13
CA THR A 11 32.67 0.54 -1.81
C THR A 11 31.15 0.53 -1.74
N SER A 12 30.53 1.61 -1.27
CA SER A 12 29.06 1.69 -1.23
C SER A 12 28.46 1.69 -2.64
N CYS A 13 27.30 1.04 -2.76
CA CYS A 13 26.54 0.97 -4.00
C CYS A 13 26.18 2.39 -4.49
N GLY A 14 26.47 2.69 -5.75
CA GLY A 14 26.23 4.01 -6.35
C GLY A 14 27.39 5.00 -6.20
N PHE A 15 28.48 4.66 -5.49
CA PHE A 15 29.66 5.51 -5.47
C PHE A 15 30.25 5.65 -6.89
N GLY A 16 30.52 6.89 -7.30
CA GLY A 16 31.00 7.20 -8.66
C GLY A 16 29.94 7.17 -9.75
N VAL A 17 28.78 6.53 -9.54
CA VAL A 17 27.73 6.40 -10.55
C VAL A 17 27.07 7.74 -10.90
N GLN A 18 27.09 8.68 -9.94
CA GLN A 18 26.61 10.07 -10.09
C GLN A 18 27.38 10.87 -11.16
N LYS A 19 28.59 10.44 -11.52
CA LYS A 19 29.43 11.10 -12.54
C LYS A 19 29.14 10.61 -13.96
N LEU A 20 28.38 9.53 -14.11
CA LEU A 20 28.00 8.99 -15.43
C LEU A 20 26.75 9.71 -15.97
N PHE A 21 26.60 9.69 -17.29
CA PHE A 21 25.39 10.17 -17.94
C PHE A 21 24.16 9.32 -17.53
N ALA A 22 22.97 9.93 -17.45
CA ALA A 22 21.76 9.29 -16.91
C ALA A 22 21.44 7.93 -17.55
N ALA A 23 21.60 7.78 -18.87
CA ALA A 23 21.36 6.52 -19.56
C ALA A 23 22.35 5.41 -19.19
N GLN A 24 23.58 5.78 -18.82
CA GLN A 24 24.61 4.83 -18.40
C GLN A 24 24.53 4.56 -16.90
N ALA A 25 24.25 5.58 -16.09
CA ALA A 25 23.95 5.43 -14.66
C ALA A 25 22.74 4.51 -14.43
N GLY A 26 21.68 4.62 -15.24
CA GLY A 26 20.49 3.78 -15.18
C GLY A 26 20.72 2.29 -15.43
N ARG A 27 21.87 1.91 -15.99
CA ARG A 27 22.27 0.49 -16.15
C ARG A 27 22.96 -0.07 -14.91
N LEU A 28 23.45 0.77 -14.01
CA LEU A 28 24.17 0.38 -12.80
C LEU A 28 23.34 0.57 -11.53
N VAL A 29 22.48 1.60 -11.49
CA VAL A 29 21.62 1.92 -10.34
C VAL A 29 20.25 2.41 -10.80
N TRP A 30 19.25 2.29 -9.93
CA TRP A 30 18.00 3.03 -10.11
C TRP A 30 18.25 4.52 -9.94
N THR A 31 18.15 5.25 -11.04
CA THR A 31 18.32 6.71 -11.08
C THR A 31 17.07 7.46 -10.63
N THR A 32 15.91 6.82 -10.72
CA THR A 32 14.64 7.35 -10.21
C THR A 32 14.45 6.92 -8.76
N GLY A 33 14.25 7.89 -7.86
CA GLY A 33 13.90 7.61 -6.47
C GLY A 33 12.51 6.99 -6.33
N CYS A 34 12.29 6.19 -5.28
CA CYS A 34 11.02 5.50 -5.06
C CYS A 34 9.82 6.44 -5.01
N VAL A 35 9.93 7.54 -4.27
CA VAL A 35 8.87 8.54 -4.14
C VAL A 35 8.53 9.15 -5.50
N GLN A 36 9.55 9.51 -6.29
CA GLN A 36 9.31 10.06 -7.62
C GLN A 36 8.74 9.05 -8.61
N SER A 37 9.16 7.79 -8.51
CA SER A 37 8.56 6.73 -9.31
C SER A 37 7.07 6.59 -9.00
N ILE A 38 6.69 6.58 -7.72
CA ILE A 38 5.28 6.48 -7.30
C ILE A 38 4.48 7.68 -7.78
N ILE A 39 4.99 8.89 -7.58
CA ILE A 39 4.32 10.13 -8.03
C ILE A 39 4.12 10.09 -9.55
N SER A 40 5.14 9.71 -10.32
CA SER A 40 5.04 9.66 -11.79
C SER A 40 3.97 8.68 -12.28
N VAL A 41 3.81 7.55 -11.58
CA VAL A 41 2.76 6.56 -11.88
C VAL A 41 1.38 7.14 -11.54
N ILE A 42 1.26 7.82 -10.40
CA ILE A 42 0.01 8.43 -9.96
C ILE A 42 -0.39 9.58 -10.88
N GLU A 43 0.51 10.50 -11.20
CA GLU A 43 0.21 11.63 -12.11
C GLU A 43 -0.22 11.13 -13.49
N ALA A 44 0.43 10.08 -14.02
CA ALA A 44 0.06 9.49 -15.29
C ALA A 44 -1.29 8.74 -15.27
N ASN A 45 -1.74 8.25 -14.10
CA ASN A 45 -2.86 7.33 -13.98
C ASN A 45 -3.82 7.68 -12.82
N ILE A 46 -3.97 8.97 -12.50
CA ILE A 46 -4.71 9.39 -11.30
C ILE A 46 -6.17 8.92 -11.32
N VAL A 47 -6.80 8.94 -12.50
CA VAL A 47 -8.21 8.55 -12.68
C VAL A 47 -8.44 7.07 -12.36
N PRO A 48 -7.76 6.10 -12.99
CA PRO A 48 -7.95 4.69 -12.66
C PRO A 48 -7.49 4.35 -11.23
N VAL A 49 -6.45 5.01 -10.70
CA VAL A 49 -6.03 4.81 -9.30
C VAL A 49 -7.13 5.27 -8.34
N ALA A 50 -7.69 6.46 -8.53
CA ALA A 50 -8.77 6.97 -7.70
C ALA A 50 -10.04 6.11 -7.82
N ALA A 51 -10.36 5.64 -9.03
CA ALA A 51 -11.47 4.72 -9.26
C ALA A 51 -11.26 3.38 -8.53
N GLY A 52 -10.04 2.82 -8.56
CA GLY A 52 -9.70 1.59 -7.83
C GLY A 52 -9.85 1.77 -6.32
N VAL A 53 -9.27 2.84 -5.75
CA VAL A 53 -9.35 3.13 -4.32
C VAL A 53 -10.79 3.35 -3.86
N SER A 54 -11.55 4.17 -4.60
CA SER A 54 -12.97 4.43 -4.28
C SER A 54 -13.84 3.18 -4.44
N GLY A 55 -13.60 2.35 -5.46
CA GLY A 55 -14.29 1.09 -5.65
C GLY A 55 -14.07 0.12 -4.49
N VAL A 56 -12.83 -0.01 -4.02
CA VAL A 56 -12.51 -0.82 -2.84
C VAL A 56 -13.22 -0.28 -1.59
N ALA A 57 -13.23 1.04 -1.39
CA ALA A 57 -13.92 1.65 -0.26
C ALA A 57 -15.45 1.39 -0.30
N VAL A 58 -16.07 1.49 -1.47
CA VAL A 58 -17.50 1.16 -1.65
C VAL A 58 -17.78 -0.30 -1.33
N LEU A 59 -16.94 -1.23 -1.82
CA LEU A 59 -17.08 -2.66 -1.51
C LEU A 59 -16.94 -2.93 0.00
N GLN A 60 -16.01 -2.25 0.68
CA GLN A 60 -15.87 -2.33 2.13
C GLN A 60 -17.13 -1.83 2.86
N LEU A 61 -17.70 -0.70 2.44
CA LEU A 61 -18.95 -0.18 3.02
C LEU A 61 -20.12 -1.15 2.82
N VAL A 62 -20.26 -1.71 1.62
CA VAL A 62 -21.27 -2.73 1.32
C VAL A 62 -21.09 -3.95 2.22
N ALA A 63 -19.87 -4.46 2.37
CA ALA A 63 -19.59 -5.60 3.25
C ALA A 63 -19.98 -5.33 4.71
N ILE A 64 -19.70 -4.12 5.23
CA ILE A 64 -20.13 -3.72 6.57
C ILE A 64 -21.66 -3.68 6.66
N LEU A 65 -22.35 -3.08 5.70
CA LEU A 65 -23.81 -3.00 5.71
C LEU A 65 -24.45 -4.41 5.70
N LEU A 66 -23.94 -5.31 4.88
CA LEU A 66 -24.41 -6.71 4.85
C LEU A 66 -24.18 -7.40 6.19
N ALA A 67 -22.99 -7.23 6.80
CA ALA A 67 -22.69 -7.81 8.11
C ALA A 67 -23.66 -7.29 9.20
N LYS A 68 -24.00 -6.00 9.17
CA LYS A 68 -24.96 -5.40 10.11
C LYS A 68 -26.36 -5.95 9.90
N THR A 69 -26.82 -6.05 8.65
CA THR A 69 -28.12 -6.64 8.32
C THR A 69 -28.22 -8.10 8.76
N LEU A 70 -27.16 -8.88 8.56
CA LEU A 70 -27.11 -10.27 9.02
C LEU A 70 -27.18 -10.36 10.54
N HIS A 71 -26.44 -9.51 11.25
CA HIS A 71 -26.47 -9.48 12.71
C HIS A 71 -27.87 -9.15 13.26
N THR A 72 -28.56 -8.17 12.65
CA THR A 72 -29.94 -7.83 13.03
C THR A 72 -30.89 -9.01 12.84
N GLN A 73 -30.80 -9.71 11.70
CA GLN A 73 -31.66 -10.88 11.43
C GLN A 73 -31.46 -11.99 12.46
N ILE A 74 -30.22 -12.28 12.85
CA ILE A 74 -29.90 -13.27 13.90
C ILE A 74 -30.51 -12.84 15.24
N GLY A 75 -30.36 -11.55 15.59
CA GLY A 75 -30.91 -10.99 16.81
C GLY A 75 -32.43 -11.10 16.90
N ASP A 76 -33.13 -10.82 15.79
CA ASP A 76 -34.58 -10.92 15.72
C ASP A 76 -35.05 -12.37 15.83
N GLN A 77 -34.37 -13.30 15.14
CA GLN A 77 -34.69 -14.73 15.23
C GLN A 77 -34.49 -15.29 16.64
N LEU A 78 -33.44 -14.84 17.34
CA LEU A 78 -33.20 -15.20 18.74
C LEU A 78 -34.29 -14.66 19.67
N ARG A 79 -34.74 -13.41 19.45
CA ARG A 79 -35.82 -12.80 20.25
C ARG A 79 -37.13 -13.56 20.12
N LEU A 80 -37.49 -14.00 18.91
CA LEU A 80 -38.70 -14.79 18.69
C LEU A 80 -38.66 -16.13 19.42
N LEU A 81 -37.53 -16.85 19.38
CA LEU A 81 -37.35 -18.08 20.16
C LEU A 81 -37.46 -17.84 21.67
N GLN A 82 -36.95 -16.69 22.15
CA GLN A 82 -37.02 -16.34 23.55
C GLN A 82 -38.45 -15.99 23.99
N GLN A 83 -39.28 -15.43 23.12
CA GLN A 83 -40.70 -15.20 23.41
C GLN A 83 -41.51 -16.51 23.44
N GLU A 84 -41.24 -17.45 22.51
CA GLU A 84 -41.89 -18.76 22.49
C GLU A 84 -41.59 -19.56 23.77
N SER A 85 -40.33 -19.58 24.21
CA SER A 85 -39.92 -20.27 25.44
C SER A 85 -40.44 -19.65 26.74
N MET A 86 -40.82 -18.36 26.73
CA MET A 86 -41.45 -17.68 27.88
C MET A 86 -42.98 -17.83 27.90
N GLY A 87 -43.57 -18.30 26.80
CA GLY A 87 -45.02 -18.48 26.64
C GLY A 87 -45.56 -19.85 27.09
N CYS A 88 -44.68 -20.76 27.55
CA CYS A 88 -45.02 -22.08 28.08
C CYS A 88 -44.89 -22.12 29.61
#